data_AF-A0A926B5J2-F1
#
_entry.id   AF-A0A926B5J2-F1
#
_cell.length_a   1.000
_cell.length_b   1.000
_cell.length_c   1.000
_cell.angle_alpha   90.00
_cell.angle_beta   90.00
_cell.angle_gamma   90.00
#
_symmetry.space_group_name_H-M   'P 1'
#
loop_
_entity.id
_entity.type
_entity.pdbx_description
1 polymer ?
#
loop_
_entity_poly.entity_id
_entity_poly.type
_entity_poly.pdbx_seq_one_letter_code
_entity_poly.pdbx_strand_id
1 'polypeptide(L)'
;RLNELHERPRWYNAITDNCTSAIRHQQVSKDRPPWDWRMLVNGYGDRLLYQRKSISQVYPFEELKKRSLINERAKAANNDANFSEKIRVGLPALDAKAP
;
A
#
# COMPACT_ATOMS: atom_id res chain seq x y z
N ARG A 1 8.80 10.85 -18.07
CA ARG A 1 9.76 10.36 -17.05
C ARG A 1 10.24 8.94 -17.34
N LEU A 2 9.36 7.92 -17.50
CA LEU A 2 9.77 6.54 -17.83
C LEU A 2 10.48 6.43 -19.19
N ASN A 3 9.91 6.99 -20.25
CA ASN A 3 10.53 6.99 -21.59
C ASN A 3 11.91 7.67 -21.61
N GLU A 4 12.10 8.68 -20.76
CA GLU A 4 13.34 9.45 -20.68
C GLU A 4 14.46 8.68 -19.93
N LEU A 5 14.11 7.80 -18.99
CA LEU A 5 15.06 6.90 -18.33
C LEU A 5 15.59 5.81 -19.27
N HIS A 6 14.87 5.48 -20.34
CA HIS A 6 15.33 4.54 -21.36
C HIS A 6 16.49 5.13 -22.16
N GLU A 7 16.34 6.39 -22.59
CA GLU A 7 17.35 7.14 -23.35
C GLU A 7 18.52 7.61 -22.47
N ARG A 8 18.23 8.00 -21.22
CA ARG A 8 19.22 8.53 -20.28
C ARG A 8 19.05 7.89 -18.90
N PRO A 9 19.78 6.79 -18.61
CA PRO A 9 19.73 6.17 -17.30
C PRO A 9 20.17 7.18 -16.23
N ARG A 10 19.46 7.17 -15.09
CA ARG A 10 19.81 7.98 -13.92
C ARG A 10 20.11 7.07 -12.75
N TRP A 11 20.97 7.55 -11.85
CA TRP A 11 21.20 6.87 -10.59
C TRP A 11 19.91 6.82 -9.76
N TYR A 12 19.61 5.65 -9.20
CA TYR A 12 18.40 5.39 -8.43
C TYR A 12 18.76 5.19 -6.96
N ASN A 13 18.35 6.12 -6.11
CA ASN A 13 18.57 6.02 -4.67
C ASN A 13 17.37 5.34 -4.02
N ALA A 14 17.54 4.10 -3.55
CA ALA A 14 16.46 3.34 -2.92
C ALA A 14 15.86 4.03 -1.66
N ILE A 15 16.59 4.97 -1.04
CA ILE A 15 16.12 5.74 0.13
C ILE A 15 15.18 6.88 -0.29
N THR A 16 15.51 7.61 -1.36
CA THR A 16 14.77 8.83 -1.75
C THR A 16 13.83 8.60 -2.92
N ASP A 17 14.07 7.56 -3.73
CA ASP A 17 13.28 7.16 -4.88
C ASP A 17 12.78 5.73 -4.63
N ASN A 18 11.61 5.61 -4.01
CA ASN A 18 10.92 4.33 -3.82
C ASN A 18 9.41 4.56 -3.85
N CYS A 19 8.63 3.50 -3.72
CA CYS A 19 7.17 3.58 -3.78
C CYS A 19 6.59 4.49 -2.68
N THR A 20 7.18 4.52 -1.48
CA THR A 20 6.67 5.32 -0.36
C THR A 20 7.03 6.80 -0.47
N SER A 21 8.28 7.12 -0.86
CA SER A 21 8.69 8.51 -1.11
C SER A 21 7.95 9.10 -2.32
N ALA A 22 7.67 8.29 -3.35
CA ALA A 22 6.88 8.69 -4.50
C ALA A 22 5.43 9.04 -4.11
N ILE A 23 4.74 8.17 -3.34
CA ILE A 23 3.38 8.46 -2.84
C ILE A 23 3.36 9.75 -2.01
N ARG A 24 4.34 9.94 -1.12
CA ARG A 24 4.45 11.16 -0.30
C ARG A 24 4.66 12.41 -1.15
N HIS A 25 5.49 12.35 -2.19
CA HIS A 25 5.74 13.49 -3.07
C HIS A 25 4.53 13.86 -3.94
N GLN A 26 3.65 12.90 -4.26
CA GLN A 26 2.41 13.14 -4.98
C GLN A 26 1.35 13.87 -4.13
N GLN A 27 1.45 13.81 -2.80
CA GLN A 27 0.57 14.56 -1.90
C GLN A 27 1.00 16.02 -1.75
N VAL A 28 0.02 16.92 -1.74
CA VAL A 28 0.20 18.34 -1.40
C VAL A 28 0.77 18.45 0.01
N SER A 29 1.67 19.40 0.25
CA SER A 29 2.43 19.50 1.51
C SER A 29 1.56 19.52 2.77
N LYS A 30 0.36 20.12 2.70
CA LYS A 30 -0.61 20.20 3.79
C LYS A 30 -1.25 18.86 4.16
N ASP A 31 -1.33 17.93 3.21
CA ASP A 31 -1.99 16.64 3.38
C ASP A 31 -0.98 15.51 3.64
N ARG A 32 0.32 15.83 3.70
CA ARG A 32 1.36 14.83 3.95
C ARG A 32 1.27 14.34 5.39
N PRO A 33 1.11 13.03 5.62
CA PRO A 33 1.12 12.50 6.97
C PRO A 33 2.49 12.75 7.63
N PRO A 34 2.59 12.73 8.97
CA PRO A 34 3.85 12.88 9.68
C PRO A 34 4.91 11.90 9.18
N TRP A 35 6.17 12.35 9.14
CA TRP A 35 7.30 11.51 8.74
C TRP A 35 7.47 10.34 9.72
N ASP A 36 7.79 9.16 9.21
CA ASP A 36 8.02 7.94 10.00
C ASP A 36 9.12 7.12 9.32
N TRP A 37 10.06 6.56 10.09
CA TRP A 37 11.19 5.79 9.55
C TRP A 37 10.73 4.59 8.72
N ARG A 38 9.54 4.03 9.01
CA ARG A 38 8.94 2.92 8.25
C ARG A 38 8.58 3.30 6.82
N MET A 39 8.62 4.58 6.48
CA MET A 39 8.53 5.04 5.10
C MET A 39 9.78 4.72 4.27
N LEU A 40 10.93 4.50 4.93
CA LEU A 40 12.16 4.04 4.26
C LEU A 40 12.20 2.51 4.13
N VAL A 41 11.56 1.81 5.08
CA VAL A 41 11.50 0.35 5.11
C VAL A 41 10.11 -0.11 4.66
N ASN A 42 9.93 -0.21 3.35
CA ASN A 42 8.64 -0.44 2.68
C ASN A 42 7.83 -1.66 3.20
N GLY A 43 8.47 -2.60 3.90
CA GLY A 43 7.80 -3.77 4.50
C GLY A 43 6.96 -3.50 5.76
N TYR A 44 6.98 -2.29 6.33
CA TYR A 44 6.26 -1.94 7.58
C TYR A 44 5.12 -0.93 7.38
N GLY A 45 4.81 -0.57 6.13
CA GLY A 45 3.75 0.40 5.82
C GLY A 45 2.37 -0.06 6.29
N ASP A 46 2.08 -1.35 6.19
CA ASP A 46 0.83 -1.96 6.67
C ASP A 46 0.63 -1.76 8.19
N ARG A 47 1.66 -1.99 8.98
CA ARG A 47 1.64 -1.79 10.44
C ARG A 47 1.49 -0.31 10.80
N LEU A 48 2.13 0.59 10.05
CA LEU A 48 1.97 2.03 10.23
C LEU A 48 0.52 2.48 9.96
N LEU A 49 -0.09 2.01 8.87
CA LEU A 49 -1.47 2.30 8.52
C LEU A 49 -2.45 1.75 9.56
N TYR A 50 -2.20 0.56 10.09
CA TYR A 50 -2.99 -0.02 11.18
C TYR A 50 -2.92 0.84 12.45
N GLN A 51 -1.72 1.24 12.88
CA GLN A 51 -1.53 2.08 14.07
C GLN A 51 -2.20 3.46 13.91
N ARG A 52 -2.24 4.00 12.70
CA ARG A 52 -2.92 5.26 12.37
C ARG A 52 -4.42 5.09 12.14
N LYS A 53 -4.98 3.89 12.37
CA LYS A 53 -6.40 3.56 12.15
C LYS A 53 -6.87 3.90 10.73
N SER A 54 -5.98 3.88 9.75
CA SER A 54 -6.27 4.17 8.34
C SER A 54 -6.70 2.91 7.56
N ILE A 55 -6.66 1.74 8.22
CA ILE A 55 -7.19 0.46 7.74
C ILE A 55 -8.04 -0.18 8.85
N SER A 56 -8.81 -1.22 8.48
CA SER A 56 -9.73 -1.97 9.36
C SER A 56 -9.13 -2.28 10.73
N GLN A 57 -9.96 -2.18 11.78
CA GLN A 57 -9.59 -2.47 13.16
C GLN A 57 -10.40 -3.63 13.76
N VAL A 58 -11.26 -4.28 12.96
CA VAL A 58 -12.09 -5.45 13.36
C VAL A 58 -11.26 -6.56 14.01
N TYR A 59 -10.03 -6.77 13.51
CA TYR A 59 -9.15 -7.85 13.94
C TYR A 59 -7.81 -7.30 14.42
N PRO A 60 -7.14 -7.99 15.38
CA PRO A 60 -5.75 -7.73 15.69
C PRO A 60 -4.88 -7.76 14.41
N PHE A 61 -3.87 -6.89 14.34
CA PHE A 61 -3.07 -6.67 13.13
C PHE A 61 -2.60 -7.95 12.42
N GLU A 62 -2.06 -8.93 13.15
CA GLU A 62 -1.58 -10.18 12.54
C GLU A 62 -2.70 -10.99 11.89
N GLU A 63 -3.87 -11.01 12.49
CA GLU A 63 -5.04 -11.70 11.96
C GLU A 63 -5.63 -10.94 10.77
N LEU A 64 -5.69 -9.60 10.85
CA LEU A 64 -6.07 -8.75 9.73
C LEU A 64 -5.16 -8.99 8.52
N LYS A 65 -3.84 -9.04 8.74
CA LYS A 65 -2.84 -9.26 7.69
C LYS A 65 -3.03 -10.61 7.00
N LYS A 66 -3.27 -11.68 7.77
CA LYS A 66 -3.57 -13.01 7.23
C LYS A 66 -4.84 -13.01 6.38
N ARG A 67 -5.92 -12.42 6.88
CA ARG A 67 -7.21 -12.33 6.17
C ARG A 67 -7.13 -11.48 4.91
N SER A 68 -6.26 -10.47 4.92
CA SER A 68 -6.05 -9.55 3.81
C SER A 68 -5.09 -10.10 2.74
N LEU A 69 -4.57 -11.32 2.89
CA LEU A 69 -3.73 -11.94 1.88
C LEU A 69 -4.58 -12.30 0.65
N ILE A 70 -4.27 -11.71 -0.51
CA ILE A 70 -5.01 -11.89 -1.76
C ILE A 70 -4.25 -12.72 -2.80
N ASN A 71 -3.03 -13.16 -2.52
CA ASN A 71 -2.13 -13.74 -3.53
C ASN A 71 -2.77 -14.87 -4.33
N GLU A 72 -3.41 -15.84 -3.67
CA GLU A 72 -4.04 -16.97 -4.36
C GLU A 72 -5.26 -16.53 -5.18
N ARG A 73 -6.04 -15.55 -4.70
CA ARG A 73 -7.16 -14.98 -5.47
C ARG A 73 -6.66 -14.21 -6.69
N ALA A 74 -5.59 -13.45 -6.55
CA ALA A 74 -4.97 -12.69 -7.63
C ALA A 74 -4.39 -13.63 -8.70
N LYS A 75 -3.71 -14.71 -8.31
CA LYS A 75 -3.24 -15.75 -9.24
C LYS A 75 -4.39 -16.40 -9.98
N ALA A 76 -5.48 -16.74 -9.28
CA ALA A 76 -6.66 -17.34 -9.89
C ALA A 76 -7.39 -16.40 -10.87
N ALA A 77 -7.39 -15.09 -10.60
CA ALA A 77 -8.08 -14.09 -11.41
C ALA A 77 -7.20 -13.44 -12.51
N ASN A 78 -5.94 -13.85 -12.67
CA ASN A 78 -4.87 -13.14 -13.39
C ASN A 78 -5.28 -12.33 -14.64
N ASN A 79 -5.99 -12.95 -15.59
CA ASN A 79 -6.40 -12.32 -16.86
C ASN A 79 -7.90 -12.01 -16.94
N ASP A 80 -8.59 -12.04 -15.80
CA ASP A 80 -10.03 -11.83 -15.74
C ASP A 80 -10.36 -10.33 -15.86
N ALA A 81 -11.35 -9.99 -16.68
CA ALA A 81 -11.81 -8.60 -16.83
C ALA A 81 -12.31 -8.00 -15.49
N ASN A 82 -12.80 -8.85 -14.59
CA ASN A 82 -13.28 -8.47 -13.26
C ASN A 82 -12.23 -8.73 -12.16
N PHE A 83 -10.93 -8.77 -12.51
CA PHE A 83 -9.82 -9.00 -11.57
C PHE A 83 -9.97 -8.19 -10.27
N SER A 84 -10.23 -6.88 -10.43
CA SER A 84 -10.37 -5.92 -9.34
C SER A 84 -11.44 -6.35 -8.32
N GLU A 85 -12.61 -6.76 -8.79
CA GLU A 85 -13.71 -7.18 -7.92
C GLU A 85 -13.38 -8.52 -7.26
N LYS A 86 -12.90 -9.49 -8.05
CA LYS A 86 -12.59 -10.85 -7.59
C LYS A 86 -11.56 -10.90 -6.47
N ILE A 87 -10.52 -10.06 -6.51
CA ILE A 87 -9.50 -10.05 -5.45
C ILE A 87 -9.99 -9.44 -4.12
N ARG A 88 -11.07 -8.66 -4.15
CA ARG A 88 -11.63 -7.96 -2.97
C ARG A 88 -12.74 -8.72 -2.27
N VAL A 89 -13.26 -9.79 -2.88
CA VAL A 89 -14.31 -10.62 -2.27
C VAL A 89 -13.84 -11.20 -0.94
N GLY A 90 -14.63 -10.96 0.12
CA GLY A 90 -14.36 -11.48 1.46
C GLY A 90 -13.24 -10.79 2.23
N LEU A 91 -12.72 -9.65 1.74
CA LEU A 91 -11.77 -8.84 2.51
C LEU A 91 -12.46 -8.17 3.70
N PRO A 92 -11.76 -8.00 4.85
CA PRO A 92 -12.26 -7.22 5.97
C PRO A 92 -12.62 -5.80 5.53
N ALA A 93 -13.83 -5.35 5.84
CA ALA A 93 -14.27 -4.00 5.55
C ALA A 93 -13.42 -2.98 6.34
N LEU A 94 -13.20 -1.80 5.75
CA LEU A 94 -12.81 -0.63 6.51
C LEU A 94 -14.00 -0.31 7.42
N ASP A 95 -13.82 -0.39 8.73
CA ASP A 95 -14.88 -0.09 9.67
C ASP A 95 -15.43 1.31 9.41
N ALA A 96 -16.69 1.40 9.02
CA ALA A 96 -17.39 2.67 8.85
C ALA A 96 -17.74 3.35 10.19
N LYS A 97 -17.26 2.81 11.33
CA LYS A 97 -17.32 3.40 12.68
C LYS A 97 -16.48 2.54 13.63
N ALA A 98 -15.31 3.04 14.02
CA ALA A 98 -14.83 2.75 15.37
C ALA A 98 -15.75 3.50 16.37
N PRO A 99 -16.03 2.96 17.56
CA PRO A 99 -16.76 3.70 18.59
C PRO A 99 -16.05 5.01 18.96
#